data_AF-A0A6G1A5V2-F1
#
_entry.id   AF-A0A6G1A5V2-F1
#
_cell.length_a   1.000
_cell.length_b   1.000
_cell.length_c   1.000
_cell.angle_alpha   90.00
_cell.angle_beta   90.00
_cell.angle_gamma   90.00
#
_symmetry.space_group_name_H-M   'P 1'
#
loop_
_entity.id
_entity.type
_entity.pdbx_description
1 polymer ?
#
loop_
_entity_poly.entity_id
_entity_poly.type
_entity_poly.pdbx_seq_one_letter_code
_entity_poly.pdbx_strand_id
1 'polypeptide(L)'
;PPLPHSQADQYDLSWDQQLNLAYVGAVPHGGIEQVRTHWLLELVTARGSVEQGLSYNFTHLDGYLDLLRENQLLPGFELMGSPSQRFTDFEDKQQVFRWKELVSLLARRYIDRYGLSHVSRWNFETWNEPDHHDFDNVSMTLQGFLNYYDACSEGLRAASPALRLGGPGDSFHPLPRSPLCWALLGHCHHGTNFFTGERGVRLDYISLHKKGAGSSIYILEQEQATVQQIQRLFPKFVDTPIYNDEADPLVGWSLPQPWRADVTYAALVVKVIAQHQNLLVANASSRVHYALLSNDNAFLSYHPHPFTQRTLTA
;
A
#
# COMPACT_ATOMS: atom_id res chain seq x y z
N PRO A 1 -3.81 -3.06 11.28
CA PRO A 1 -4.60 -3.45 12.48
C PRO A 1 -4.57 -4.98 12.67
N PRO A 2 -4.66 -5.53 13.90
CA PRO A 2 -4.80 -6.97 14.14
C PRO A 2 -6.22 -7.48 13.81
N LEU A 3 -6.40 -8.81 13.84
CA LEU A 3 -7.72 -9.43 13.72
C LEU A 3 -8.61 -9.13 14.96
N PRO A 4 -9.95 -9.08 14.77
CA PRO A 4 -10.65 -9.12 13.48
C PRO A 4 -10.57 -7.76 12.76
N HIS A 5 -10.33 -7.77 11.44
CA HIS A 5 -10.14 -6.53 10.67
C HIS A 5 -11.38 -5.61 10.69
N SER A 6 -12.58 -6.16 10.88
CA SER A 6 -13.82 -5.38 11.05
C SER A 6 -13.89 -4.53 12.33
N GLN A 7 -12.92 -4.68 13.24
CA GLN A 7 -12.73 -3.85 14.44
C GLN A 7 -11.42 -3.06 14.38
N ALA A 8 -10.89 -2.83 13.17
CA ALA A 8 -9.69 -2.03 12.95
C ALA A 8 -9.76 -0.66 13.63
N ASP A 9 -10.95 -0.06 13.71
CA ASP A 9 -11.19 1.23 14.36
C ASP A 9 -10.77 1.25 15.83
N GLN A 10 -10.97 0.14 16.57
CA GLN A 10 -10.57 0.05 17.97
C GLN A 10 -9.06 0.11 18.14
N TYR A 11 -8.30 -0.35 17.16
CA TYR A 11 -6.84 -0.28 17.14
C TYR A 11 -6.36 1.06 16.56
N ASP A 12 -6.84 1.43 15.37
CA ASP A 12 -6.36 2.59 14.60
C ASP A 12 -6.75 3.94 15.25
N LEU A 13 -7.83 3.97 16.03
CA LEU A 13 -8.27 5.16 16.78
C LEU A 13 -7.97 5.06 18.29
N SER A 14 -7.29 4.00 18.73
CA SER A 14 -6.90 3.83 20.13
C SER A 14 -6.02 4.98 20.62
N TRP A 15 -5.97 5.16 21.95
CA TRP A 15 -5.04 6.09 22.55
C TRP A 15 -3.58 5.72 22.26
N ASP A 16 -3.27 4.42 22.24
CA ASP A 16 -1.96 3.88 21.90
C ASP A 16 -1.53 4.30 20.50
N GLN A 17 -2.44 4.24 19.50
CA GLN A 17 -2.14 4.66 18.14
C GLN A 17 -2.05 6.18 17.99
N GLN A 18 -2.83 6.96 18.77
CA GLN A 18 -2.66 8.42 18.83
C GLN A 18 -1.26 8.80 19.32
N LEU A 19 -0.77 8.14 20.38
CA LEU A 19 0.60 8.35 20.86
C LEU A 19 1.63 7.90 19.83
N ASN A 20 1.47 6.71 19.24
CA ASN A 20 2.38 6.19 18.22
C ASN A 20 2.54 7.16 17.05
N LEU A 21 1.44 7.65 16.48
CA LEU A 21 1.46 8.61 15.37
C LEU A 21 2.02 9.98 15.78
N ALA A 22 1.87 10.38 17.04
CA ALA A 22 2.55 11.56 17.58
C ALA A 22 4.08 11.37 17.60
N TYR A 23 4.59 10.20 17.99
CA TYR A 23 6.03 9.89 17.90
C TYR A 23 6.53 9.85 16.45
N VAL A 24 5.76 9.25 15.54
CA VAL A 24 6.09 9.19 14.12
C VAL A 24 6.15 10.60 13.52
N GLY A 25 5.14 11.45 13.78
CA GLY A 25 5.09 12.83 13.30
C GLY A 25 6.07 13.78 13.99
N ALA A 26 6.59 13.42 15.17
CA ALA A 26 7.56 14.22 15.91
C ALA A 26 8.99 14.16 15.33
N VAL A 27 9.26 13.29 14.34
CA VAL A 27 10.56 13.25 13.67
C VAL A 27 10.81 14.60 12.97
N PRO A 28 11.92 15.31 13.28
CA PRO A 28 12.11 16.67 12.82
C PRO A 28 12.21 16.75 11.29
N HIS A 29 11.83 17.91 10.75
CA HIS A 29 11.93 18.24 9.32
C HIS A 29 11.14 17.30 8.39
N GLY A 30 10.08 16.66 8.88
CA GLY A 30 9.31 15.71 8.07
C GLY A 30 10.10 14.45 7.75
N GLY A 31 10.98 14.00 8.65
CA GLY A 31 11.83 12.82 8.42
C GLY A 31 11.04 11.52 8.21
N ILE A 32 9.75 11.49 8.60
CA ILE A 32 8.76 10.49 8.17
C ILE A 32 7.56 11.26 7.61
N GLU A 33 7.17 10.96 6.37
CA GLU A 33 6.08 11.69 5.68
C GLU A 33 4.80 10.87 5.51
N GLN A 34 4.93 9.54 5.37
CA GLN A 34 3.82 8.65 5.04
C GLN A 34 3.71 7.50 6.05
N VAL A 35 2.47 7.12 6.38
CA VAL A 35 2.13 5.86 7.06
C VAL A 35 1.27 5.03 6.11
N ARG A 36 1.81 3.92 5.60
CA ARG A 36 1.06 2.95 4.80
C ARG A 36 0.24 2.06 5.72
N THR A 37 -1.06 1.95 5.46
CA THR A 37 -1.99 1.35 6.42
C THR A 37 -2.88 0.32 5.74
N HIS A 38 -2.72 -0.94 6.14
CA HIS A 38 -3.59 -2.03 5.72
C HIS A 38 -5.03 -1.83 6.20
N TRP A 39 -5.98 -2.40 5.47
CA TRP A 39 -7.40 -2.51 5.88
C TRP A 39 -8.12 -1.18 6.13
N LEU A 40 -7.68 -0.07 5.51
CA LEU A 40 -8.34 1.24 5.65
C LEU A 40 -9.84 1.21 5.33
N LEU A 41 -10.28 0.36 4.40
CA LEU A 41 -11.68 0.30 4.00
C LEU A 41 -12.54 -0.53 4.97
N GLU A 42 -11.95 -1.20 5.96
CA GLU A 42 -12.70 -1.73 7.12
C GLU A 42 -13.14 -0.64 8.10
N LEU A 43 -12.51 0.56 8.04
CA LEU A 43 -12.96 1.73 8.78
C LEU A 43 -14.21 2.39 8.16
N VAL A 44 -14.69 1.87 7.02
CA VAL A 44 -15.93 2.29 6.37
C VAL A 44 -17.01 1.25 6.68
N THR A 45 -18.15 1.70 7.19
CA THR A 45 -19.33 0.82 7.34
C THR A 45 -20.33 1.04 6.22
N ALA A 46 -21.02 -0.02 5.79
CA ALA A 46 -21.95 0.02 4.68
C ALA A 46 -23.32 -0.57 5.06
N ARG A 47 -24.39 0.15 4.68
CA ARG A 47 -25.79 -0.26 4.85
C ARG A 47 -26.47 -0.42 3.48
N GLY A 48 -27.49 -1.26 3.41
CA GLY A 48 -28.17 -1.61 2.16
C GLY A 48 -27.57 -2.87 1.51
N SER A 49 -27.87 -3.06 0.22
CA SER A 49 -27.36 -4.16 -0.58
C SER A 49 -26.74 -3.65 -1.88
N VAL A 50 -25.85 -4.45 -2.49
CA VAL A 50 -25.22 -4.12 -3.79
C VAL A 50 -26.27 -3.83 -4.87
N GLU A 51 -27.37 -4.59 -4.86
CA GLU A 51 -28.48 -4.46 -5.82
C GLU A 51 -29.28 -3.16 -5.62
N GLN A 52 -29.66 -2.85 -4.38
CA GLN A 52 -30.55 -1.71 -4.07
C GLN A 52 -29.79 -0.38 -3.89
N GLY A 53 -28.47 -0.45 -3.73
CA GLY A 53 -27.60 0.69 -3.44
C GLY A 53 -27.01 0.61 -2.03
N LEU A 54 -25.75 1.01 -1.92
CA LEU A 54 -25.01 1.06 -0.66
C LEU A 54 -24.93 2.49 -0.16
N SER A 55 -25.17 2.66 1.15
CA SER A 55 -24.88 3.89 1.88
C SER A 55 -23.69 3.66 2.79
N TYR A 56 -22.68 4.54 2.69
CA TYR A 56 -21.43 4.42 3.43
C TYR A 56 -21.38 5.40 4.60
N ASN A 57 -20.83 4.95 5.72
CA ASN A 57 -20.46 5.79 6.84
C ASN A 57 -18.94 5.78 7.01
N PHE A 58 -18.35 6.96 6.85
CA PHE A 58 -16.91 7.20 6.84
C PHE A 58 -16.36 7.68 8.19
N THR A 59 -17.17 7.73 9.27
CA THR A 59 -16.77 8.35 10.54
C THR A 59 -15.43 7.83 11.09
N HIS A 60 -15.18 6.52 11.08
CA HIS A 60 -13.91 5.99 11.61
C HIS A 60 -12.73 6.29 10.68
N LEU A 61 -12.93 6.16 9.37
CA LEU A 61 -11.91 6.52 8.39
C LEU A 61 -11.57 8.02 8.42
N ASP A 62 -12.57 8.89 8.60
CA ASP A 62 -12.36 10.32 8.82
C ASP A 62 -11.48 10.56 10.04
N GLY A 63 -11.81 9.93 11.18
CA GLY A 63 -11.02 10.06 12.41
C GLY A 63 -9.57 9.63 12.25
N TYR A 64 -9.31 8.54 11.52
CA TYR A 64 -7.93 8.07 11.30
C TYR A 64 -7.14 9.02 10.39
N LEU A 65 -7.77 9.49 9.30
CA LEU A 65 -7.12 10.42 8.37
C LEU A 65 -6.92 11.81 8.98
N ASP A 66 -7.85 12.26 9.83
CA ASP A 66 -7.69 13.47 10.63
C ASP A 66 -6.52 13.32 11.60
N LEU A 67 -6.37 12.17 12.27
CA LEU A 67 -5.25 11.88 13.17
C LEU A 67 -3.90 11.91 12.45
N LEU A 68 -3.79 11.34 11.25
CA LEU A 68 -2.58 11.49 10.42
C LEU A 68 -2.33 12.95 10.08
N ARG A 69 -3.38 13.69 9.68
CA ARG A 69 -3.29 15.11 9.32
C ARG A 69 -2.84 15.99 10.49
N GLU A 70 -3.34 15.75 11.68
CA GLU A 70 -2.95 16.44 12.92
C GLU A 70 -1.43 16.31 13.17
N ASN A 71 -0.88 15.13 12.88
CA ASN A 71 0.54 14.84 13.01
C ASN A 71 1.38 15.15 11.74
N GLN A 72 0.80 15.87 10.78
CA GLN A 72 1.42 16.24 9.50
C GLN A 72 1.92 15.05 8.65
N LEU A 73 1.26 13.90 8.80
CA LEU A 73 1.53 12.68 8.03
C LEU A 73 0.54 12.53 6.86
N LEU A 74 0.94 11.74 5.86
CA LEU A 74 0.12 11.32 4.74
C LEU A 74 -0.24 9.83 4.85
N PRO A 75 -1.41 9.40 4.36
CA PRO A 75 -1.69 7.98 4.20
C PRO A 75 -0.97 7.41 2.96
N GLY A 76 -0.34 6.25 3.13
CA GLY A 76 -0.20 5.27 2.06
C GLY A 76 -1.54 4.55 1.98
N PHE A 77 -2.37 4.98 1.04
CA PHE A 77 -3.80 4.69 1.02
C PHE A 77 -4.06 3.40 0.25
N GLU A 78 -3.88 2.26 0.92
CA GLU A 78 -4.27 0.98 0.36
C GLU A 78 -5.79 0.89 0.24
N LEU A 79 -6.30 0.65 -0.97
CA LEU A 79 -7.72 0.44 -1.24
C LEU A 79 -8.12 -0.98 -0.81
N MET A 80 -7.93 -1.30 0.46
CA MET A 80 -7.93 -2.64 1.04
C MET A 80 -9.03 -2.78 2.10
N GLY A 81 -9.85 -3.82 1.96
CA GLY A 81 -10.97 -4.15 2.86
C GLY A 81 -12.30 -4.37 2.15
N SER A 82 -13.30 -4.77 2.92
CA SER A 82 -14.67 -5.01 2.48
C SER A 82 -15.65 -4.35 3.46
N PRO A 83 -16.02 -3.07 3.25
CA PRO A 83 -16.92 -2.32 4.12
C PRO A 83 -18.15 -3.14 4.55
N SER A 84 -18.23 -3.52 5.83
CA SER A 84 -19.31 -4.36 6.38
C SER A 84 -19.60 -5.65 5.59
N GLN A 85 -18.54 -6.25 5.03
CA GLN A 85 -18.58 -7.48 4.21
C GLN A 85 -19.53 -7.39 3.00
N ARG A 86 -19.68 -6.19 2.42
CA ARG A 86 -20.54 -5.97 1.26
C ARG A 86 -19.88 -6.25 -0.08
N PHE A 87 -18.55 -6.38 -0.10
CA PHE A 87 -17.77 -6.75 -1.28
C PHE A 87 -17.15 -8.12 -1.03
N THR A 88 -17.64 -9.13 -1.74
CA THR A 88 -17.28 -10.54 -1.52
C THR A 88 -16.72 -11.20 -2.77
N ASP A 89 -16.91 -10.63 -3.96
CA ASP A 89 -16.45 -11.23 -5.21
C ASP A 89 -16.21 -10.15 -6.28
N PHE A 90 -14.98 -10.03 -6.76
CA PHE A 90 -14.62 -9.08 -7.82
C PHE A 90 -14.76 -9.63 -9.25
N GLU A 91 -15.28 -10.85 -9.42
CA GLU A 91 -15.86 -11.29 -10.70
C GLU A 91 -17.34 -10.88 -10.85
N ASP A 92 -18.03 -10.59 -9.74
CA ASP A 92 -19.37 -10.01 -9.77
C ASP A 92 -19.30 -8.56 -10.27
N LYS A 93 -19.77 -8.35 -11.50
CA LYS A 93 -19.78 -7.04 -12.16
C LYS A 93 -20.49 -5.98 -11.33
N GLN A 94 -21.58 -6.31 -10.62
CA GLN A 94 -22.29 -5.31 -9.82
C GLN A 94 -21.38 -4.79 -8.71
N GLN A 95 -20.62 -5.66 -8.06
CA GLN A 95 -19.66 -5.28 -7.02
C GLN A 95 -18.50 -4.46 -7.60
N VAL A 96 -18.00 -4.82 -8.79
CA VAL A 96 -16.96 -4.04 -9.50
C VAL A 96 -17.43 -2.61 -9.77
N PHE A 97 -18.68 -2.41 -10.23
CA PHE A 97 -19.26 -1.07 -10.41
C PHE A 97 -19.45 -0.33 -9.07
N ARG A 98 -19.96 -1.00 -8.03
CA ARG A 98 -20.09 -0.40 -6.70
C ARG A 98 -18.75 -0.03 -6.07
N TRP A 99 -17.70 -0.78 -6.36
CA TRP A 99 -16.35 -0.48 -5.88
C TRP A 99 -15.82 0.80 -6.51
N LYS A 100 -15.98 0.95 -7.83
CA LYS A 100 -15.65 2.20 -8.54
C LYS A 100 -16.41 3.39 -7.96
N GLU A 101 -17.68 3.23 -7.62
CA GLU A 101 -18.49 4.27 -6.97
C GLU A 101 -17.94 4.62 -5.59
N LEU A 102 -17.66 3.62 -4.74
CA LEU A 102 -17.05 3.81 -3.42
C LEU A 102 -15.73 4.59 -3.51
N VAL A 103 -14.80 4.16 -4.38
CA VAL A 103 -13.49 4.81 -4.55
C VAL A 103 -13.67 6.26 -5.00
N SER A 104 -14.61 6.52 -5.92
CA SER A 104 -14.91 7.89 -6.37
C SER A 104 -15.50 8.77 -5.27
N LEU A 105 -16.44 8.23 -4.49
CA LEU A 105 -17.06 8.92 -3.35
C LEU A 105 -16.03 9.26 -2.26
N LEU A 106 -15.18 8.29 -1.92
CA LEU A 106 -14.09 8.43 -0.96
C LEU A 106 -13.10 9.51 -1.38
N ALA A 107 -12.63 9.45 -2.63
CA ALA A 107 -11.68 10.42 -3.16
C ALA A 107 -12.27 11.85 -3.18
N ARG A 108 -13.52 12.03 -3.64
CA ARG A 108 -14.19 13.34 -3.60
C ARG A 108 -14.37 13.85 -2.18
N ARG A 109 -14.80 12.99 -1.24
CA ARG A 109 -14.96 13.35 0.17
C ARG A 109 -13.67 13.92 0.75
N TYR A 110 -12.53 13.27 0.52
CA TYR A 110 -11.26 13.72 1.08
C TYR A 110 -10.62 14.86 0.30
N ILE A 111 -10.91 15.01 -0.99
CA ILE A 111 -10.60 16.24 -1.74
C ILE A 111 -11.37 17.43 -1.14
N ASP A 112 -12.66 17.27 -0.85
CA ASP A 112 -13.47 18.33 -0.23
C ASP A 112 -12.98 18.66 1.18
N ARG A 113 -12.55 17.64 1.95
CA ARG A 113 -12.10 17.79 3.33
C ARG A 113 -10.69 18.40 3.45
N TYR A 114 -9.75 17.99 2.61
CA TYR A 114 -8.32 18.34 2.76
C TYR A 114 -7.75 19.16 1.59
N GLY A 115 -8.51 19.32 0.51
CA GLY A 115 -8.08 19.98 -0.72
C GLY A 115 -7.36 19.04 -1.68
N LEU A 116 -7.58 19.25 -2.99
CA LEU A 116 -6.97 18.43 -4.04
C LEU A 116 -5.44 18.42 -3.97
N SER A 117 -4.81 19.55 -3.66
CA SER A 117 -3.34 19.65 -3.55
C SER A 117 -2.76 18.78 -2.45
N HIS A 118 -3.54 18.48 -1.41
CA HIS A 118 -3.15 17.57 -0.36
C HIS A 118 -3.35 16.12 -0.79
N VAL A 119 -4.54 15.78 -1.30
CA VAL A 119 -4.89 14.40 -1.64
C VAL A 119 -4.12 13.88 -2.86
N SER A 120 -3.72 14.75 -3.79
CA SER A 120 -2.84 14.36 -4.91
C SER A 120 -1.45 13.90 -4.47
N ARG A 121 -1.06 14.20 -3.21
CA ARG A 121 0.18 13.70 -2.61
C ARG A 121 0.03 12.30 -2.03
N TRP A 122 -1.17 11.80 -1.82
CA TRP A 122 -1.37 10.44 -1.29
C TRP A 122 -0.94 9.41 -2.34
N ASN A 123 -0.34 8.33 -1.86
CA ASN A 123 -0.07 7.15 -2.69
C ASN A 123 -1.27 6.22 -2.52
N PHE A 124 -2.25 6.27 -3.43
CA PHE A 124 -3.29 5.24 -3.45
C PHE A 124 -2.71 3.97 -4.02
N GLU A 125 -3.03 2.86 -3.39
CA GLU A 125 -2.40 1.57 -3.65
C GLU A 125 -3.44 0.46 -3.74
N THR A 126 -3.08 -0.63 -4.42
CA THR A 126 -3.87 -1.86 -4.45
C THR A 126 -3.94 -2.51 -3.07
N TRP A 127 -4.73 -3.59 -2.99
CA TRP A 127 -4.69 -4.51 -1.87
C TRP A 127 -3.28 -5.06 -1.66
N ASN A 128 -2.84 -5.14 -0.40
CA ASN A 128 -1.53 -5.65 -0.01
C ASN A 128 -1.30 -7.09 -0.46
N GLU A 129 -0.09 -7.38 -0.96
CA GLU A 129 0.42 -8.72 -1.22
C GLU A 129 -0.62 -9.67 -1.86
N PRO A 130 -1.17 -9.35 -3.04
CA PRO A 130 -2.27 -10.10 -3.63
C PRO A 130 -1.92 -11.58 -3.93
N ASP A 131 -0.65 -11.93 -4.10
CA ASP A 131 -0.21 -13.32 -4.29
C ASP A 131 -0.04 -14.09 -2.97
N HIS A 132 -0.13 -13.42 -1.82
CA HIS A 132 -0.16 -14.06 -0.48
C HIS A 132 -1.59 -14.43 -0.03
N HIS A 133 -2.60 -14.00 -0.80
CA HIS A 133 -4.01 -14.36 -0.61
C HIS A 133 -4.65 -13.93 0.73
N ASP A 134 -4.15 -12.86 1.35
CA ASP A 134 -4.77 -12.25 2.54
C ASP A 134 -5.94 -11.33 2.17
N PHE A 135 -7.05 -11.95 1.73
CA PHE A 135 -8.27 -11.28 1.28
C PHE A 135 -9.46 -11.44 2.24
N ASP A 136 -9.24 -11.96 3.45
CA ASP A 136 -10.30 -12.41 4.36
C ASP A 136 -11.34 -13.31 3.64
N ASN A 137 -12.59 -12.86 3.55
CA ASN A 137 -13.71 -13.58 2.94
C ASN A 137 -14.01 -13.10 1.51
N VAL A 138 -13.12 -12.34 0.89
CA VAL A 138 -13.29 -11.81 -0.47
C VAL A 138 -12.68 -12.76 -1.49
N SER A 139 -13.49 -13.18 -2.46
CA SER A 139 -13.03 -13.90 -3.65
C SER A 139 -12.28 -12.94 -4.57
N MET A 140 -10.96 -13.10 -4.63
CA MET A 140 -10.06 -12.33 -5.48
C MET A 140 -9.29 -13.26 -6.42
N THR A 141 -9.95 -13.69 -7.50
CA THR A 141 -9.26 -14.43 -8.58
C THR A 141 -8.32 -13.50 -9.35
N LEU A 142 -7.50 -14.05 -10.26
CA LEU A 142 -6.68 -13.23 -11.14
C LEU A 142 -7.53 -12.21 -11.91
N GLN A 143 -8.64 -12.65 -12.53
CA GLN A 143 -9.52 -11.73 -13.27
C GLN A 143 -10.25 -10.77 -12.33
N GLY A 144 -10.66 -11.24 -11.14
CA GLY A 144 -11.24 -10.39 -10.10
C GLY A 144 -10.30 -9.26 -9.69
N PHE A 145 -9.01 -9.56 -9.48
CA PHE A 145 -8.01 -8.56 -9.14
C PHE A 145 -7.80 -7.50 -10.23
N LEU A 146 -7.82 -7.90 -11.51
CA LEU A 146 -7.76 -6.96 -12.62
C LEU A 146 -9.02 -6.07 -12.70
N ASN A 147 -10.21 -6.63 -12.46
CA ASN A 147 -11.46 -5.86 -12.40
C ASN A 147 -11.46 -4.88 -11.21
N TYR A 148 -10.99 -5.33 -10.04
CA TYR A 148 -10.78 -4.52 -8.85
C TYR A 148 -9.84 -3.34 -9.16
N TYR A 149 -8.70 -3.61 -9.81
CA TYR A 149 -7.74 -2.57 -10.19
C TYR A 149 -8.36 -1.53 -11.12
N ASP A 150 -9.11 -1.96 -12.13
CA ASP A 150 -9.80 -1.03 -13.04
C ASP A 150 -10.83 -0.18 -12.30
N ALA A 151 -11.50 -0.74 -11.29
CA ALA A 151 -12.47 -0.02 -10.48
C ALA A 151 -11.78 1.04 -9.59
N CYS A 152 -10.62 0.72 -9.01
CA CYS A 152 -9.76 1.66 -8.31
C CYS A 152 -9.28 2.79 -9.24
N SER A 153 -8.73 2.42 -10.40
CA SER A 153 -8.22 3.33 -11.43
C SER A 153 -9.27 4.35 -11.85
N GLU A 154 -10.43 3.86 -12.29
CA GLU A 154 -11.51 4.70 -12.82
C GLU A 154 -12.29 5.42 -11.72
N GLY A 155 -12.34 4.88 -10.51
CA GLY A 155 -12.94 5.54 -9.34
C GLY A 155 -12.16 6.80 -8.96
N LEU A 156 -10.85 6.67 -8.84
CA LEU A 156 -9.94 7.81 -8.59
C LEU A 156 -9.97 8.80 -9.75
N ARG A 157 -9.89 8.33 -11.00
CA ARG A 157 -9.96 9.18 -12.21
C ARG A 157 -11.25 9.99 -12.26
N ALA A 158 -12.38 9.40 -11.88
CA ALA A 158 -13.68 10.08 -11.82
C ALA A 158 -13.78 11.13 -10.71
N ALA A 159 -12.93 11.06 -9.68
CA ALA A 159 -12.79 12.12 -8.68
C ALA A 159 -11.83 13.21 -9.15
N SER A 160 -10.63 12.84 -9.59
CA SER A 160 -9.67 13.74 -10.22
C SER A 160 -8.56 12.97 -10.94
N PRO A 161 -8.15 13.39 -12.16
CA PRO A 161 -7.02 12.78 -12.86
C PRO A 161 -5.65 13.08 -12.21
N ALA A 162 -5.60 13.97 -11.20
CA ALA A 162 -4.37 14.33 -10.50
C ALA A 162 -4.03 13.38 -9.32
N LEU A 163 -4.93 12.49 -8.94
CA LEU A 163 -4.66 11.48 -7.91
C LEU A 163 -3.74 10.42 -8.48
N ARG A 164 -2.86 9.81 -7.67
CA ARG A 164 -1.91 8.77 -8.11
C ARG A 164 -2.40 7.39 -7.67
N LEU A 165 -2.19 6.36 -8.49
CA LEU A 165 -2.48 4.95 -8.18
C LEU A 165 -1.34 4.04 -8.60
N GLY A 166 -0.90 3.15 -7.71
CA GLY A 166 0.07 2.11 -8.01
C GLY A 166 -0.25 0.78 -7.34
N GLY A 167 0.66 -0.17 -7.49
CA GLY A 167 0.54 -1.55 -7.03
C GLY A 167 1.59 -2.45 -7.70
N PRO A 168 1.58 -3.77 -7.47
CA PRO A 168 0.67 -4.55 -6.63
C PRO A 168 1.04 -4.60 -5.13
N GLY A 169 2.23 -4.14 -4.72
CA GLY A 169 2.71 -4.27 -3.34
C GLY A 169 2.98 -5.72 -2.93
N ASP A 170 3.84 -6.43 -3.68
CA ASP A 170 4.20 -7.84 -3.40
C ASP A 170 5.62 -8.19 -3.89
N SER A 171 6.04 -9.43 -3.67
CA SER A 171 7.37 -9.96 -3.88
C SER A 171 7.82 -10.10 -5.34
N PHE A 172 6.93 -10.10 -6.34
CA PHE A 172 7.29 -10.36 -7.75
C PHE A 172 8.25 -11.55 -7.94
N HIS A 173 7.94 -12.69 -7.30
CA HIS A 173 8.70 -13.90 -7.53
C HIS A 173 8.60 -14.31 -9.01
N PRO A 174 9.65 -14.91 -9.59
CA PRO A 174 9.60 -15.38 -10.98
C PRO A 174 8.36 -16.26 -11.22
N LEU A 175 7.77 -16.16 -12.40
CA LEU A 175 6.66 -17.01 -12.80
C LEU A 175 7.01 -18.50 -12.57
N PRO A 176 6.06 -19.31 -12.06
CA PRO A 176 4.64 -19.01 -11.87
C PRO A 176 4.27 -18.50 -10.46
N ARG A 177 5.21 -18.04 -9.62
CA ARG A 177 4.96 -17.83 -8.18
C ARG A 177 4.17 -16.58 -7.80
N SER A 178 4.32 -15.46 -8.52
CA SER A 178 3.57 -14.22 -8.27
C SER A 178 2.63 -13.88 -9.45
N PRO A 179 1.63 -14.73 -9.74
CA PRO A 179 0.78 -14.57 -10.92
C PRO A 179 -0.01 -13.26 -10.95
N LEU A 180 -0.57 -12.78 -9.84
CA LEU A 180 -1.35 -11.54 -9.80
C LEU A 180 -0.45 -10.33 -10.09
N CYS A 181 0.79 -10.32 -9.57
CA CYS A 181 1.74 -9.25 -9.86
C CYS A 181 2.06 -9.11 -11.35
N TRP A 182 2.45 -10.21 -11.98
CA TRP A 182 2.81 -10.21 -13.40
C TRP A 182 1.59 -9.97 -14.29
N ALA A 183 0.42 -10.48 -13.90
CA ALA A 183 -0.84 -10.23 -14.59
C ALA A 183 -1.25 -8.76 -14.54
N LEU A 184 -1.10 -8.08 -13.40
CA LEU A 184 -1.40 -6.66 -13.27
C LEU A 184 -0.53 -5.81 -14.20
N LEU A 185 0.78 -6.08 -14.26
CA LEU A 185 1.67 -5.36 -15.18
C LEU A 185 1.30 -5.63 -16.64
N GLY A 186 1.00 -6.88 -17.00
CA GLY A 186 0.49 -7.23 -18.34
C GLY A 186 -0.80 -6.47 -18.67
N HIS A 187 -1.76 -6.48 -17.76
CA HIS A 187 -3.04 -5.80 -17.89
C HIS A 187 -2.87 -4.28 -18.08
N CYS A 188 -2.08 -3.63 -17.25
CA CYS A 188 -1.83 -2.19 -17.39
C CYS A 188 -1.06 -1.85 -18.67
N HIS A 189 -0.14 -2.73 -19.12
CA HIS A 189 0.69 -2.49 -20.31
C HIS A 189 -0.10 -2.65 -21.62
N HIS A 190 -0.92 -3.70 -21.71
CA HIS A 190 -1.59 -4.07 -22.96
C HIS A 190 -3.00 -4.67 -22.80
N GLY A 191 -3.51 -4.81 -21.59
CA GLY A 191 -4.85 -5.35 -21.32
C GLY A 191 -5.95 -4.42 -21.81
N THR A 192 -7.18 -4.73 -21.43
CA THR A 192 -8.36 -3.93 -21.80
C THR A 192 -9.04 -3.46 -20.52
N ASN A 193 -9.17 -2.16 -20.34
CA ASN A 193 -9.86 -1.59 -19.19
C ASN A 193 -11.32 -2.07 -19.15
N PHE A 194 -11.76 -2.60 -18.02
CA PHE A 194 -13.09 -3.14 -17.79
C PHE A 194 -14.23 -2.15 -18.10
N PHE A 195 -14.02 -0.86 -17.79
CA PHE A 195 -15.05 0.18 -17.92
C PHE A 195 -15.03 0.88 -19.28
N THR A 196 -13.84 1.20 -19.79
CA THR A 196 -13.70 2.05 -20.99
C THR A 196 -13.46 1.25 -22.26
N GLY A 197 -13.00 0.00 -22.15
CA GLY A 197 -12.55 -0.79 -23.29
C GLY A 197 -11.23 -0.31 -23.91
N GLU A 198 -10.58 0.71 -23.34
CA GLU A 198 -9.29 1.20 -23.80
C GLU A 198 -8.18 0.17 -23.57
N ARG A 199 -7.15 0.19 -24.42
CA ARG A 199 -6.00 -0.71 -24.31
C ARG A 199 -4.94 -0.11 -23.38
N GLY A 200 -4.57 -0.88 -22.35
CA GLY A 200 -3.74 -0.44 -21.25
C GLY A 200 -4.52 0.34 -20.21
N VAL A 201 -3.99 0.39 -19.00
CA VAL A 201 -4.59 1.05 -17.82
C VAL A 201 -3.50 1.86 -17.14
N ARG A 202 -3.87 2.97 -16.49
CA ARG A 202 -2.91 3.78 -15.72
C ARG A 202 -2.15 2.92 -14.71
N LEU A 203 -0.90 3.25 -14.48
CA LEU A 203 -0.06 2.67 -13.44
C LEU A 203 1.01 3.72 -13.13
N ASP A 204 0.75 4.53 -12.10
CA ASP A 204 1.54 5.74 -11.82
C ASP A 204 2.85 5.41 -11.09
N TYR A 205 2.90 4.26 -10.40
CA TYR A 205 4.10 3.67 -9.81
C TYR A 205 3.94 2.14 -9.67
N ILE A 206 5.06 1.42 -9.53
CA ILE A 206 5.10 -0.01 -9.25
C ILE A 206 5.68 -0.22 -7.86
N SER A 207 4.90 -0.82 -6.96
CA SER A 207 5.34 -1.19 -5.61
C SER A 207 5.64 -2.67 -5.52
N LEU A 208 6.73 -2.99 -4.83
CA LEU A 208 7.23 -4.35 -4.60
C LEU A 208 7.70 -4.51 -3.16
N HIS A 209 7.66 -5.72 -2.62
CA HIS A 209 8.15 -6.01 -1.27
C HIS A 209 9.38 -6.90 -1.35
N LYS A 210 10.56 -6.33 -1.09
CA LYS A 210 11.82 -7.08 -1.02
C LYS A 210 12.47 -6.90 0.34
N LYS A 211 12.47 -7.97 1.12
CA LYS A 211 13.05 -8.01 2.47
C LYS A 211 14.43 -8.68 2.44
N GLY A 212 15.27 -8.35 3.41
CA GLY A 212 16.70 -8.66 3.39
C GLY A 212 17.09 -10.08 3.81
N ALA A 213 16.18 -10.87 4.41
CA ALA A 213 16.50 -12.17 4.99
C ALA A 213 17.74 -12.14 5.92
N GLY A 214 17.91 -11.03 6.67
CA GLY A 214 19.07 -10.77 7.53
C GLY A 214 20.25 -10.06 6.84
N SER A 215 20.18 -9.79 5.54
CA SER A 215 21.22 -9.10 4.76
C SER A 215 20.72 -7.77 4.20
N SER A 216 21.43 -6.68 4.48
CA SER A 216 21.06 -5.35 3.96
C SER A 216 21.16 -5.26 2.44
N ILE A 217 22.25 -5.78 1.86
CA ILE A 217 22.51 -5.66 0.42
C ILE A 217 21.58 -6.55 -0.42
N TYR A 218 21.10 -7.64 0.17
CA TYR A 218 20.20 -8.57 -0.50
C TYR A 218 18.84 -7.93 -0.84
N ILE A 219 18.43 -6.88 -0.13
CA ILE A 219 17.26 -6.07 -0.50
C ILE A 219 17.47 -5.49 -1.91
N LEU A 220 18.55 -4.72 -2.08
CA LEU A 220 18.87 -4.03 -3.32
C LEU A 220 19.12 -4.99 -4.49
N GLU A 221 19.82 -6.10 -4.26
CA GLU A 221 20.09 -7.11 -5.28
C GLU A 221 18.79 -7.71 -5.84
N GLN A 222 17.82 -8.01 -4.97
CA GLN A 222 16.52 -8.54 -5.38
C GLN A 222 15.69 -7.50 -6.14
N GLU A 223 15.69 -6.25 -5.68
CA GLU A 223 14.99 -5.16 -6.36
C GLU A 223 15.53 -4.97 -7.78
N GLN A 224 16.86 -4.86 -7.94
CA GLN A 224 17.48 -4.68 -9.25
C GLN A 224 17.14 -5.84 -10.20
N ALA A 225 17.20 -7.08 -9.73
CA ALA A 225 16.85 -8.24 -10.54
C ALA A 225 15.37 -8.22 -10.98
N THR A 226 14.45 -7.91 -10.06
CA THR A 226 13.02 -7.81 -10.35
C THR A 226 12.73 -6.66 -11.33
N VAL A 227 13.27 -5.46 -11.10
CA VAL A 227 13.04 -4.31 -11.97
C VAL A 227 13.62 -4.53 -13.36
N GLN A 228 14.81 -5.13 -13.48
CA GLN A 228 15.37 -5.51 -14.79
C GLN A 228 14.47 -6.49 -15.55
N GLN A 229 13.77 -7.39 -14.85
CA GLN A 229 12.78 -8.26 -15.48
C GLN A 229 11.54 -7.48 -15.93
N ILE A 230 11.01 -6.59 -15.08
CA ILE A 230 9.87 -5.73 -15.40
C ILE A 230 10.17 -4.89 -16.66
N GLN A 231 11.30 -4.19 -16.69
CA GLN A 231 11.68 -3.32 -17.80
C GLN A 231 11.86 -4.08 -19.12
N ARG A 232 12.34 -5.34 -19.07
CA ARG A 232 12.45 -6.21 -20.24
C ARG A 232 11.09 -6.68 -20.76
N LEU A 233 10.18 -7.05 -19.86
CA LEU A 233 8.86 -7.58 -20.23
C LEU A 233 7.87 -6.48 -20.61
N PHE A 234 7.99 -5.30 -19.99
CA PHE A 234 7.05 -4.19 -20.11
C PHE A 234 7.78 -2.88 -20.43
N PRO A 235 8.26 -2.67 -21.68
CA PRO A 235 9.05 -1.50 -22.03
C PRO A 235 8.38 -0.13 -21.82
N LYS A 236 7.04 -0.09 -21.68
CA LYS A 236 6.31 1.16 -21.36
C LYS A 236 6.55 1.63 -19.92
N PHE A 237 7.02 0.75 -19.05
CA PHE A 237 7.23 1.01 -17.63
C PHE A 237 8.70 1.23 -17.26
N VAL A 238 9.57 1.50 -18.24
CA VAL A 238 11.00 1.77 -17.99
C VAL A 238 11.19 2.96 -17.05
N ASP A 239 10.41 4.02 -17.25
CA ASP A 239 10.47 5.25 -16.45
C ASP A 239 9.43 5.29 -15.33
N THR A 240 8.63 4.23 -15.15
CA THR A 240 7.63 4.16 -14.07
C THR A 240 8.35 4.09 -12.72
N PRO A 241 8.02 4.96 -11.76
CA PRO A 241 8.62 4.95 -10.42
C PRO A 241 8.50 3.58 -9.74
N ILE A 242 9.58 3.13 -9.11
CA ILE A 242 9.64 1.89 -8.33
C ILE A 242 9.67 2.22 -6.84
N TYR A 243 8.77 1.60 -6.09
CA TYR A 243 8.69 1.69 -4.64
C TYR A 243 9.04 0.32 -4.03
N ASN A 244 9.86 0.29 -2.98
CA ASN A 244 9.86 -0.82 -2.04
C ASN A 244 9.25 -0.34 -0.72
N ASP A 245 7.95 -0.52 -0.62
CA ASP A 245 7.09 -0.06 0.47
C ASP A 245 7.09 -0.98 1.70
N GLU A 246 7.85 -2.09 1.65
CA GLU A 246 8.16 -2.96 2.80
C GLU A 246 9.61 -3.50 2.76
N ALA A 247 10.59 -2.59 2.70
CA ALA A 247 12.02 -2.85 2.50
C ALA A 247 12.77 -3.27 3.77
N ASP A 248 12.24 -4.26 4.49
CA ASP A 248 12.72 -4.56 5.84
C ASP A 248 13.91 -5.52 5.87
N PRO A 249 14.78 -5.45 6.90
CA PRO A 249 15.88 -6.40 7.03
C PRO A 249 15.45 -7.87 7.16
N LEU A 250 14.30 -8.12 7.80
CA LEU A 250 13.77 -9.46 8.04
C LEU A 250 12.24 -9.44 8.09
N VAL A 251 11.61 -10.43 7.43
CA VAL A 251 10.16 -10.68 7.45
C VAL A 251 9.66 -11.06 8.85
N GLY A 252 8.37 -10.84 9.13
CA GLY A 252 7.75 -11.14 10.41
C GLY A 252 8.06 -10.08 11.46
N TRP A 253 7.29 -9.00 11.47
CA TRP A 253 7.50 -7.87 12.37
C TRP A 253 7.41 -8.26 13.86
N SER A 254 6.54 -9.21 14.20
CA SER A 254 6.27 -9.65 15.57
C SER A 254 7.28 -10.65 16.14
N LEU A 255 8.18 -11.20 15.31
CA LEU A 255 9.22 -12.13 15.75
C LEU A 255 10.24 -11.41 16.66
N PRO A 256 10.42 -11.84 17.93
CA PRO A 256 11.39 -11.19 18.80
C PRO A 256 12.82 -11.38 18.30
N GLN A 257 13.55 -10.27 18.16
CA GLN A 257 14.96 -10.23 17.79
C GLN A 257 15.68 -9.20 18.66
N PRO A 258 16.76 -9.56 19.39
CA PRO A 258 17.49 -8.59 20.21
C PRO A 258 18.00 -7.39 19.42
N TRP A 259 18.46 -7.60 18.18
CA TRP A 259 18.98 -6.52 17.32
C TRP A 259 17.91 -5.53 16.85
N ARG A 260 16.60 -5.84 16.99
CA ARG A 260 15.51 -4.89 16.70
C ARG A 260 15.36 -3.82 17.78
N ALA A 261 15.84 -4.10 19.00
CA ALA A 261 15.62 -3.28 20.19
C ALA A 261 16.57 -2.10 20.35
N ASP A 262 17.67 -2.07 19.61
CA ASP A 262 18.76 -1.13 19.85
C ASP A 262 19.32 -0.51 18.57
N VAL A 263 20.45 0.19 18.71
CA VAL A 263 21.14 0.91 17.63
C VAL A 263 21.54 -0.02 16.49
N THR A 264 21.57 -1.34 16.67
CA THR A 264 21.82 -2.31 15.60
C THR A 264 20.79 -2.16 14.48
N TYR A 265 19.50 -2.10 14.80
CA TYR A 265 18.46 -1.90 13.78
C TYR A 265 18.54 -0.51 13.16
N ALA A 266 18.72 0.54 13.97
CA ALA A 266 18.86 1.90 13.46
C ALA A 266 20.03 2.04 12.46
N ALA A 267 21.21 1.52 12.80
CA ALA A 267 22.36 1.52 11.91
C ALA A 267 22.14 0.67 10.65
N LEU A 268 21.39 -0.43 10.76
CA LEU A 268 21.03 -1.27 9.63
C LEU A 268 20.10 -0.55 8.65
N VAL A 269 19.09 0.17 9.14
CA VAL A 269 18.20 1.01 8.33
C VAL A 269 19.00 2.07 7.57
N VAL A 270 19.89 2.79 8.27
CA VAL A 270 20.77 3.79 7.63
C VAL A 270 21.70 3.14 6.59
N LYS A 271 22.25 1.96 6.88
CA LYS A 271 23.08 1.21 5.93
C LYS A 271 22.31 0.85 4.66
N VAL A 272 21.06 0.39 4.78
CA VAL A 272 20.18 0.08 3.64
C VAL A 272 19.96 1.35 2.81
N ILE A 273 19.58 2.47 3.43
CA ILE A 273 19.38 3.75 2.73
C ILE A 273 20.66 4.20 2.01
N ALA A 274 21.82 4.12 2.68
CA ALA A 274 23.10 4.50 2.09
C ALA A 274 23.47 3.60 0.89
N GLN A 275 23.13 2.31 0.93
CA GLN A 275 23.32 1.39 -0.19
C GLN A 275 22.45 1.80 -1.39
N HIS A 276 21.16 2.09 -1.17
CA HIS A 276 20.26 2.55 -2.24
C HIS A 276 20.73 3.88 -2.84
N GLN A 277 21.09 4.85 -2.00
CA GLN A 277 21.56 6.15 -2.47
C GLN A 277 22.84 6.01 -3.31
N ASN A 278 23.86 5.31 -2.80
CA ASN A 278 25.18 5.30 -3.43
C ASN A 278 25.28 4.33 -4.61
N LEU A 279 24.58 3.19 -4.57
CA LEU A 279 24.72 2.12 -5.55
C LEU A 279 23.61 2.12 -6.61
N LEU A 280 22.45 2.72 -6.31
CA LEU A 280 21.30 2.77 -7.22
C LEU A 280 21.00 4.18 -7.71
N VAL A 281 20.69 5.12 -6.80
CA VAL A 281 20.18 6.46 -7.16
C VAL A 281 21.28 7.37 -7.71
N ALA A 282 22.43 7.45 -7.05
CA ALA A 282 23.57 8.25 -7.49
C ALA A 282 24.36 7.60 -8.63
N ASN A 283 24.08 6.32 -8.95
CA ASN A 283 24.75 5.60 -10.01
C ASN A 283 24.16 5.99 -11.36
N ALA A 284 24.87 6.87 -12.10
CA ALA A 284 24.44 7.33 -13.42
C ALA A 284 24.29 6.22 -14.48
N SER A 285 24.82 5.02 -14.23
CA SER A 285 24.61 3.86 -15.12
C SER A 285 23.31 3.10 -14.81
N SER A 286 22.70 3.33 -13.64
CA SER A 286 21.40 2.76 -13.29
C SER A 286 20.29 3.43 -14.10
N ARG A 287 19.40 2.60 -14.66
CA ARG A 287 18.18 3.05 -15.35
C ARG A 287 16.92 2.82 -14.52
N VAL A 288 17.08 2.55 -13.23
CA VAL A 288 15.96 2.29 -12.32
C VAL A 288 15.49 3.63 -11.73
N HIS A 289 14.23 3.98 -12.00
CA HIS A 289 13.58 5.14 -11.38
C HIS A 289 13.08 4.78 -9.97
N TYR A 290 14.00 4.54 -9.05
CA TYR A 290 13.66 4.22 -7.66
C TYR A 290 13.26 5.49 -6.92
N ALA A 291 12.08 5.48 -6.29
CA ALA A 291 11.45 6.71 -5.80
C ALA A 291 10.97 6.65 -4.36
N LEU A 292 10.81 5.46 -3.76
CA LEU A 292 10.38 5.32 -2.37
C LEU A 292 10.94 4.04 -1.75
N LEU A 293 11.44 4.16 -0.52
CA LEU A 293 11.78 3.04 0.36
C LEU A 293 11.05 3.25 1.69
N SER A 294 10.27 2.27 2.13
CA SER A 294 9.62 2.28 3.44
C SER A 294 10.12 1.10 4.27
N ASN A 295 10.41 1.36 5.56
CA ASN A 295 10.52 0.29 6.55
C ASN A 295 9.16 0.18 7.23
N ASP A 296 8.58 -1.00 7.21
CA ASP A 296 7.24 -1.24 7.72
C ASP A 296 7.30 -1.53 9.21
N ASN A 297 7.39 -0.49 10.03
CA ASN A 297 7.72 -0.58 11.45
C ASN A 297 6.91 0.35 12.36
N ALA A 298 5.77 0.87 11.88
CA ALA A 298 4.85 1.66 12.69
C ALA A 298 3.87 0.81 13.53
N PHE A 299 4.13 -0.50 13.67
CA PHE A 299 3.33 -1.39 14.52
C PHE A 299 3.44 -1.01 16.00
N LEU A 300 2.39 -1.31 16.77
CA LEU A 300 2.45 -1.35 18.23
C LEU A 300 2.99 -2.71 18.68
N SER A 301 3.95 -2.72 19.60
CA SER A 301 4.51 -3.96 20.13
C SER A 301 3.59 -4.61 21.17
N TYR A 302 3.79 -5.90 21.41
CA TYR A 302 3.01 -6.69 22.37
C TYR A 302 3.89 -7.28 23.46
N HIS A 303 3.33 -7.41 24.66
CA HIS A 303 3.92 -8.19 25.74
C HIS A 303 4.17 -9.65 25.29
N PRO A 304 5.30 -10.29 25.68
CA PRO A 304 6.38 -9.80 26.55
C PRO A 304 7.56 -9.15 25.80
N HIS A 305 7.34 -8.62 24.60
CA HIS A 305 8.39 -8.18 23.68
C HIS A 305 8.28 -6.70 23.27
N PRO A 306 8.25 -5.75 24.23
CA PRO A 306 8.04 -4.34 23.91
C PRO A 306 9.10 -3.79 22.94
N PHE A 307 10.37 -4.17 23.12
CA PHE A 307 11.48 -3.64 22.32
C PHE A 307 11.96 -4.57 21.20
N THR A 308 11.71 -5.88 21.28
CA THR A 308 12.35 -6.85 20.37
C THR A 308 11.55 -7.15 19.11
N GLN A 309 10.39 -6.51 18.93
CA GLN A 309 9.61 -6.53 17.69
C GLN A 309 10.07 -5.41 16.75
N ARG A 310 9.63 -5.44 15.49
CA ARG A 310 10.01 -4.43 14.49
C ARG A 310 9.08 -3.21 14.62
N THR A 311 9.32 -2.39 15.62
CA THR A 311 8.51 -1.22 15.96
C THR A 311 9.39 0.02 16.11
N LEU A 312 8.87 1.20 15.78
CA LEU A 312 9.53 2.49 16.03
C LEU A 312 9.51 2.84 17.52
N THR A 313 8.44 2.44 18.21
CA THR A 313 8.18 2.72 19.63
C THR A 313 8.00 1.43 20.41
N ALA A 314 8.11 1.51 21.73
CA ALA A 314 7.98 0.40 22.67
C ALA A 314 7.36 0.88 23.98
#